data_AF-Q2XV04-F1
#
_entry.id   AF-Q2XV04-F1
#
_cell.length_a   1.000
_cell.length_b   1.000
_cell.length_c   1.000
_cell.angle_alpha   90.00
_cell.angle_beta   90.00
_cell.angle_gamma   90.00
#
_symmetry.space_group_name_H-M   'P 1'
#
loop_
_entity.id
_entity.type
_entity.pdbx_description
1 polymer ?
#
loop_
_entity_poly.entity_id
_entity_poly.type
_entity_poly.pdbx_seq_one_letter_code
_entity_poly.pdbx_strand_id
1 'polypeptide(L)'
;SLTLPGVVILSEYGHQSSTAYLPEDWEERPIYAWRKDPEVRSRYGTLGSKLGVAHCNIFPNVWFKVNSQLAVVHQPKGPTKTELWYFILVDKNAPEEINEGWKQSTMYSLGPSGLREQDDGENW
;
A
#
# COMPACT_ATOMS: atom_id res chain seq x y z
N SER A 1 19.97 1.03 -14.64
CA SER A 1 18.90 0.61 -13.71
C SER A 1 18.82 1.62 -12.59
N LEU A 2 17.63 2.10 -12.21
CA LEU A 2 17.47 2.98 -11.05
C LEU A 2 17.32 2.11 -9.81
N THR A 3 18.38 2.01 -9.00
CA THR A 3 18.30 1.40 -7.67
C THR A 3 17.97 2.50 -6.68
N LEU A 4 16.74 2.50 -6.14
CA LEU A 4 16.39 3.40 -5.04
C LEU A 4 16.81 2.77 -3.71
N PRO A 5 17.47 3.52 -2.81
CA PRO A 5 17.76 3.02 -1.47
C PRO A 5 16.45 2.74 -0.73
N GLY A 6 16.48 1.77 0.17
CA GLY A 6 15.30 1.33 0.89
C GLY A 6 15.64 0.49 2.11
N VAL A 7 14.60 0.04 2.80
CA VAL A 7 14.70 -0.86 3.94
C VAL A 7 13.82 -2.08 3.73
N VAL A 8 14.35 -3.24 4.13
CA VAL A 8 13.57 -4.47 4.28
C VAL A 8 13.46 -4.75 5.77
N ILE A 9 12.24 -5.00 6.22
CA ILE A 9 11.88 -5.31 7.59
C ILE A 9 11.34 -6.73 7.59
N LEU A 10 11.98 -7.59 8.38
CA LEU A 10 11.51 -8.94 8.67
C LEU A 10 11.27 -9.02 10.17
N SER A 11 10.12 -9.55 10.56
CA SER A 11 9.80 -9.82 11.96
C SER A 11 9.86 -11.30 12.27
N GLU A 12 10.03 -11.63 13.54
CA GLU A 12 10.06 -13.01 14.05
C GLU A 12 8.77 -13.80 13.74
N TYR A 13 7.63 -13.11 13.65
CA TYR A 13 6.31 -13.72 13.48
C TYR A 13 5.79 -13.67 12.03
N GLY A 14 6.68 -13.53 11.05
CA GLY A 14 6.32 -13.63 9.63
C GLY A 14 5.72 -12.37 9.01
N HIS A 15 5.60 -11.26 9.76
CA HIS A 15 5.36 -9.95 9.14
C HIS A 15 6.61 -9.53 8.39
N GLN A 16 6.41 -9.00 7.19
CA GLN A 16 7.49 -8.46 6.37
C GLN A 16 7.05 -7.18 5.68
N SER A 17 7.99 -6.29 5.46
CA SER A 17 7.78 -5.12 4.61
C SER A 17 9.06 -4.83 3.86
N SER A 18 8.95 -4.51 2.58
CA SER A 18 10.05 -3.88 1.83
C SER A 18 9.60 -2.50 1.41
N THR A 19 10.47 -1.51 1.53
CA THR A 19 10.12 -0.16 1.10
C THR A 19 11.30 0.62 0.54
N ALA A 20 11.05 1.35 -0.55
CA ALA A 20 11.97 2.34 -1.07
C ALA A 20 11.74 3.70 -0.40
N TYR A 21 12.82 4.44 -0.18
CA TYR A 21 12.73 5.82 0.26
C TYR A 21 12.25 6.72 -0.88
N LEU A 22 11.35 7.63 -0.56
CA LEU A 22 10.97 8.70 -1.45
C LEU A 22 12.18 9.60 -1.74
N PRO A 23 12.43 9.95 -3.02
CA PRO A 23 13.35 11.02 -3.37
C PRO A 23 13.05 12.33 -2.65
N GLU A 24 14.03 13.22 -2.51
CA GLU A 24 13.84 14.51 -1.84
C GLU A 24 12.88 15.44 -2.59
N ASP A 25 12.84 15.32 -3.92
CA ASP A 25 11.97 16.06 -4.84
C ASP A 25 10.63 15.36 -5.10
N TRP A 26 10.29 14.32 -4.33
CA TRP A 26 9.05 13.58 -4.53
C TRP A 26 7.80 14.45 -4.31
N GLU A 27 6.94 14.50 -5.32
CA GLU A 27 5.64 15.14 -5.22
C GLU A 27 4.59 14.18 -4.66
N GLU A 28 4.06 14.51 -3.48
CA GLU A 28 2.97 13.74 -2.88
C GLU A 28 1.66 13.91 -3.65
N ARG A 29 0.98 12.79 -3.90
CA ARG A 29 -0.37 12.78 -4.46
C ARG A 29 -1.36 13.45 -3.48
N PRO A 30 -2.46 14.04 -3.95
CA PRO A 30 -3.44 14.69 -3.08
C PRO A 30 -3.94 13.81 -1.91
N ILE A 31 -4.14 12.50 -2.15
CA ILE A 31 -4.55 11.54 -1.10
C ILE A 31 -3.53 11.37 0.02
N TYR A 32 -2.27 11.75 -0.21
CA TYR A 32 -1.17 11.70 0.76
C TYR A 32 -0.86 13.06 1.38
N ALA A 33 -1.71 14.06 1.19
CA ALA A 33 -1.51 15.39 1.78
C ALA A 33 -1.31 15.34 3.30
N TRP A 34 -1.96 14.39 4.00
CA TRP A 34 -1.79 14.16 5.44
C TRP A 34 -0.34 13.90 5.87
N ARG A 35 0.54 13.38 4.99
CA ARG A 35 1.97 13.18 5.30
C ARG A 35 2.75 14.51 5.43
N LYS A 36 2.17 15.61 4.94
CA LYS A 36 2.76 16.95 5.05
C LYS A 36 2.44 17.62 6.39
N ASP A 37 1.48 17.09 7.14
CA ASP A 37 1.11 17.61 8.45
C ASP A 37 2.33 17.64 9.41
N PRO A 38 2.67 18.80 10.01
CA PRO A 38 3.79 18.92 10.93
C PRO A 38 3.72 17.97 12.13
N GLU A 39 2.52 17.68 12.66
CA GLU A 39 2.33 16.76 13.78
C GLU A 39 2.65 15.33 13.35
N VAL A 40 2.15 14.90 12.19
CA VAL A 40 2.46 13.59 11.59
C VAL A 40 3.97 13.44 11.39
N ARG A 41 4.62 14.45 10.81
CA ARG A 41 6.08 14.43 10.59
C ARG A 41 6.88 14.41 11.89
N SER A 42 6.45 15.16 12.90
CA SER A 42 7.07 15.15 14.22
C SER A 42 6.98 13.76 14.86
N ARG A 43 5.81 13.12 14.76
CA ARG A 43 5.56 11.81 15.34
C ARG A 43 6.35 10.67 14.69
N TYR A 44 6.42 10.64 13.36
CA TYR A 44 7.06 9.55 12.62
C TYR A 44 8.55 9.79 12.31
N GLY A 45 9.05 10.99 12.60
CA GLY A 45 10.41 11.40 12.30
C GLY A 45 10.72 11.43 10.80
N THR A 46 11.96 11.81 10.47
CA THR A 46 12.41 11.97 9.09
C THR A 46 12.31 10.66 8.29
N LEU A 47 12.61 9.52 8.91
CA LEU A 47 12.56 8.23 8.24
C LEU A 47 11.13 7.81 7.88
N GLY A 48 10.19 7.91 8.83
CA GLY A 48 8.79 7.54 8.61
C GLY A 48 8.11 8.41 7.55
N SER A 49 8.46 9.69 7.47
CA SER A 49 7.98 10.59 6.41
C SER A 49 8.50 10.28 5.00
N LYS A 50 9.57 9.48 4.89
CA LYS A 50 10.22 9.13 3.62
C LYS A 50 9.85 7.73 3.12
N LEU A 51 9.02 6.96 3.84
CA LEU A 51 8.60 5.63 3.40
C LEU A 51 7.54 5.74 2.29
N GLY A 52 7.92 5.39 1.06
CA GLY A 52 7.16 5.76 -0.13
C GLY A 52 6.37 4.65 -0.77
N VAL A 53 7.08 3.60 -1.16
CA VAL A 53 6.53 2.44 -1.84
C VAL A 53 6.79 1.27 -0.93
N ALA A 54 5.77 0.73 -0.29
CA ALA A 54 5.93 -0.44 0.56
C ALA A 54 4.92 -1.53 0.23
N HIS A 55 5.43 -2.75 0.08
CA HIS A 55 4.64 -3.96 0.12
C HIS A 55 4.81 -4.55 1.51
N CYS A 56 3.74 -4.55 2.28
CA CYS A 56 3.73 -5.11 3.62
C CYS A 56 2.87 -6.37 3.62
N ASN A 57 3.38 -7.45 4.19
CA ASN A 57 2.58 -8.61 4.55
C ASN A 57 2.47 -8.63 6.06
N ILE A 58 1.25 -8.59 6.54
CA ILE A 58 0.90 -8.77 7.94
C ILE A 58 0.47 -10.24 8.08
N PHE A 59 1.24 -11.01 8.83
CA PHE A 59 0.93 -12.39 9.13
C PHE A 59 -0.46 -12.50 9.79
N PRO A 60 -1.28 -13.51 9.43
CA PRO A 60 -0.94 -14.62 8.53
C PRO A 60 -1.22 -14.40 7.04
N ASN A 61 -2.15 -13.50 6.68
CA ASN A 61 -2.74 -13.51 5.34
C ASN A 61 -3.25 -12.15 4.87
N VAL A 62 -2.72 -11.05 5.41
CA VAL A 62 -3.09 -9.71 4.96
C VAL A 62 -1.93 -9.10 4.20
N TRP A 63 -2.16 -8.81 2.93
CA TRP A 63 -1.24 -8.01 2.13
C TRP A 63 -1.70 -6.55 2.12
N PHE A 64 -0.76 -5.64 2.32
CA PHE A 64 -1.01 -4.21 2.37
C PHE A 64 -0.05 -3.47 1.45
N LYS A 65 -0.61 -2.84 0.42
CA LYS A 65 0.13 -2.00 -0.51
C LYS A 65 0.01 -0.54 -0.09
N VAL A 66 1.04 -0.06 0.61
CA VAL A 66 1.03 1.25 1.28
C VAL A 66 0.80 2.41 0.30
N ASN A 67 1.39 2.35 -0.90
CA ASN A 67 1.28 3.42 -1.91
C ASN A 67 -0.02 3.38 -2.72
N SER A 68 -0.86 2.37 -2.51
CA SER A 68 -2.23 2.31 -3.03
C SER A 68 -3.27 2.37 -1.92
N GLN A 69 -2.85 2.44 -0.64
CA GLN A 69 -3.71 2.31 0.53
C GLN A 69 -4.68 1.12 0.39
N LEU A 70 -4.19 0.01 -0.18
CA LEU A 70 -4.99 -1.18 -0.46
C LEU A 70 -4.59 -2.28 0.52
N ALA A 71 -5.57 -2.78 1.28
CA ALA A 71 -5.44 -4.02 2.03
C ALA A 71 -6.19 -5.14 1.29
N VAL A 72 -5.54 -6.29 1.15
CA VAL A 72 -6.17 -7.51 0.62
C VAL A 72 -6.03 -8.60 1.66
N VAL A 73 -7.15 -9.18 2.08
CA VAL A 73 -7.17 -10.34 2.99
C VAL A 73 -7.33 -11.60 2.15
N HIS A 74 -6.37 -12.52 2.29
CA HIS A 74 -6.35 -13.78 1.55
C HIS A 74 -6.99 -14.86 2.42
N GLN A 75 -8.31 -14.97 2.39
CA GLN A 75 -9.05 -15.91 3.23
C GLN A 75 -8.94 -17.34 2.66
N PRO A 76 -8.28 -18.30 3.34
CA PRO A 76 -8.14 -19.65 2.81
C PRO A 76 -9.50 -20.36 2.70
N LYS A 77 -9.74 -21.04 1.58
CA LYS A 77 -10.92 -21.90 1.33
C LYS A 77 -10.50 -23.34 1.05
N GLY A 78 -9.41 -23.77 1.69
CA GLY A 78 -8.71 -25.01 1.45
C GLY A 78 -7.28 -24.76 0.93
N PRO A 79 -6.51 -25.83 0.66
CA PRO A 79 -5.10 -25.71 0.27
C PRO A 79 -4.87 -25.15 -1.15
N THR A 80 -5.90 -25.17 -2.01
CA THR A 80 -5.81 -24.78 -3.43
C THR A 80 -6.78 -23.66 -3.81
N LYS A 81 -7.43 -23.04 -2.83
CA LYS A 81 -8.44 -22.01 -3.06
C LYS A 81 -8.36 -20.93 -2.00
N THR A 82 -8.53 -19.69 -2.44
CA THR A 82 -8.53 -18.50 -1.59
C THR A 82 -9.67 -17.58 -2.03
N GLU A 83 -10.33 -16.94 -1.07
CA GLU A 83 -11.23 -15.82 -1.31
C GLU A 83 -10.50 -14.52 -0.94
N LEU A 84 -10.47 -13.56 -1.85
CA LEU A 84 -9.77 -12.29 -1.68
C LEU A 84 -10.76 -11.19 -1.27
N TRP A 85 -10.49 -10.51 -0.15
CA TRP A 85 -11.27 -9.34 0.29
C TRP A 85 -10.45 -8.07 0.13
N TYR A 86 -10.92 -7.17 -0.72
CA TYR A 86 -10.25 -5.91 -1.04
C TYR A 86 -10.83 -4.76 -0.22
N PHE A 87 -9.96 -4.03 0.46
CA PHE A 87 -10.30 -2.83 1.20
C PHE A 87 -9.42 -1.68 0.75
N ILE A 88 -10.03 -0.63 0.19
CA ILE A 88 -9.32 0.61 -0.14
C ILE A 88 -9.52 1.57 1.03
N LEU A 89 -8.41 1.95 1.65
CA LEU A 89 -8.40 2.92 2.73
C LEU A 89 -8.27 4.32 2.13
N VAL A 90 -9.00 5.25 2.73
CA VAL A 90 -9.03 6.66 2.33
C VAL A 90 -8.82 7.54 3.55
N ASP A 91 -8.38 8.77 3.33
CA ASP A 91 -8.25 9.74 4.41
C ASP A 91 -9.63 10.30 4.78
N LYS A 92 -10.03 10.12 6.03
CA LYS A 92 -11.30 10.63 6.58
C LYS A 92 -11.45 12.15 6.41
N ASN A 93 -10.34 12.88 6.41
CA ASN A 93 -10.33 14.34 6.34
C ASN A 93 -10.14 14.87 4.92
N ALA A 94 -9.89 14.01 3.93
CA ALA A 94 -9.73 14.44 2.54
C ALA A 94 -11.08 14.79 1.89
N PRO A 95 -11.09 15.71 0.90
CA PRO A 95 -12.28 15.99 0.11
C PRO A 95 -12.83 14.71 -0.54
N GLU A 96 -14.16 14.60 -0.60
CA GLU A 96 -14.85 13.41 -1.13
C GLU A 96 -14.38 13.06 -2.55
N GLU A 97 -14.25 14.05 -3.44
CA GLU A 97 -13.77 13.85 -4.82
C GLU A 97 -12.39 13.20 -4.89
N ILE A 98 -11.47 13.57 -3.98
CA ILE A 98 -10.13 12.99 -3.93
C ILE A 98 -10.20 11.52 -3.51
N ASN A 99 -11.04 11.20 -2.53
CA ASN A 99 -11.25 9.84 -2.05
C ASN A 99 -11.94 8.97 -3.11
N GLU A 100 -12.96 9.49 -3.82
CA GLU A 100 -13.63 8.78 -4.91
C GLU A 100 -12.68 8.49 -6.07
N GLY A 101 -11.92 9.49 -6.53
CA GLY A 101 -10.92 9.31 -7.57
C GLY A 101 -9.86 8.28 -7.19
N TRP A 102 -9.42 8.29 -5.92
CA TRP A 102 -8.47 7.30 -5.41
C TRP A 102 -9.02 5.88 -5.41
N LYS A 103 -10.26 5.69 -4.96
CA LYS A 103 -10.95 4.39 -4.98
C LYS A 103 -11.04 3.85 -6.40
N GLN A 104 -11.51 4.67 -7.35
CA GLN A 104 -11.64 4.26 -8.75
C GLN A 104 -10.29 3.88 -9.35
N SER A 105 -9.27 4.72 -9.19
CA SER A 105 -7.92 4.44 -9.70
C SER A 105 -7.34 3.15 -9.14
N THR A 106 -7.51 2.91 -7.83
CA THR A 106 -7.02 1.71 -7.17
C THR A 106 -7.80 0.47 -7.64
N MET A 107 -9.13 0.54 -7.76
CA MET A 107 -9.95 -0.55 -8.29
C MET A 107 -9.57 -0.94 -9.73
N TYR A 108 -9.33 0.04 -10.60
CA TYR A 108 -8.94 -0.24 -12.00
C TYR A 108 -7.53 -0.83 -12.12
N SER A 109 -6.63 -0.57 -11.18
CA SER A 109 -5.28 -1.12 -11.21
C SER A 109 -5.15 -2.46 -10.51
N LEU A 110 -5.73 -2.61 -9.32
CA LEU A 110 -5.44 -3.67 -8.34
C LEU A 110 -6.70 -4.25 -7.70
N GLY A 111 -7.89 -3.86 -8.15
CA GLY A 111 -9.12 -4.51 -7.72
C GLY A 111 -9.28 -5.88 -8.38
N PRO A 112 -10.39 -6.60 -8.11
CA PRO A 112 -10.66 -7.93 -8.66
C PRO A 112 -10.65 -8.02 -10.19
N SER A 113 -10.89 -6.90 -10.88
CA SER A 113 -10.82 -6.79 -12.34
C SER A 113 -9.71 -5.83 -12.79
N GLY A 114 -8.79 -5.50 -11.89
CA GLY A 114 -7.72 -4.54 -12.11
C GLY A 114 -6.68 -5.09 -13.07
N LEU A 115 -6.10 -4.21 -13.89
CA LEU A 115 -5.17 -4.62 -14.95
C LEU A 115 -3.96 -5.40 -14.42
N ARG A 116 -3.41 -5.02 -13.26
CA ARG A 116 -2.25 -5.70 -12.67
C ARG A 116 -2.63 -6.98 -11.96
N GLU A 117 -3.79 -6.99 -11.30
CA GLU A 117 -4.27 -8.18 -10.61
C GLU A 117 -4.60 -9.30 -11.59
N GLN A 118 -5.01 -8.98 -12.83
CA GLN A 118 -5.19 -9.98 -13.89
C GLN A 118 -3.87 -10.62 -14.31
N ASP A 119 -2.79 -9.85 -14.41
CA ASP A 119 -1.45 -10.34 -14.75
C ASP A 119 -0.90 -11.24 -13.64
N ASP A 120 -1.01 -10.79 -12.39
CA ASP A 120 -0.62 -11.63 -11.25
C ASP A 120 -1.54 -12.87 -11.14
N GLY A 121 -2.82 -12.70 -11.52
CA GLY A 121 -3.86 -13.70 -11.78
C GLY A 121 -3.39 -14.99 -12.45
N GLU A 122 -2.51 -14.85 -13.43
CA GLU A 122 -2.00 -15.97 -14.24
C GLU A 122 -0.82 -16.69 -13.58
N ASN A 123 -0.15 -16.04 -12.63
CA ASN A 123 1.00 -16.61 -11.92
C ASN A 123 0.59 -17.54 -10.77
N TRP A 124 -0.65 -17.45 -10.30
CA TRP A 124 -1.16 -18.17 -9.13
C TRP A 124 -2.41 -19.00 -9.43
#